data_AF-Q7PDS0-F1
#
_entry.id   AF-Q7PDS0-F1
#
_cell.length_a   1.000
_cell.length_b   1.000
_cell.length_c   1.000
_cell.angle_alpha   90.00
_cell.angle_beta   90.00
_cell.angle_gamma   90.00
#
_symmetry.space_group_name_H-M   'P 1'
#
loop_
_entity.id
_entity.type
_entity.pdbx_description
1 polymer ?
#
loop_
_entity_poly.entity_id
_entity_poly.type
_entity_poly.pdbx_seq_one_letter_code
_entity_poly.pdbx_strand_id
1 'polypeptide(L)'
;MLQSDKEYAENFKSELSKNINKFIGWIDQVPPIYSSKRVKGLRLYEYARKNIPVKIKSNKVHLKNIKYLKELELPFFDLHIHCSGGTYIRSLIRDIAHSINQYATLIKLIRIKQKEYSYKNSLHYDDINIENIKKYFIKL
;
A
#
# COMPACT_ATOMS: atom_id res chain seq x y z
N MET A 1 6.63 -30.20 3.83
CA MET A 1 5.92 -29.24 4.71
C MET A 1 5.41 -30.04 5.90
N LEU A 2 5.92 -29.75 7.09
CA LEU A 2 5.56 -30.46 8.32
C LEU A 2 4.08 -30.21 8.66
N GLN A 3 3.45 -31.10 9.42
CA GLN A 3 2.06 -30.93 9.86
C GLN A 3 1.84 -29.59 10.57
N SER A 4 2.83 -29.16 11.36
CA SER A 4 2.88 -27.86 12.04
C SER A 4 2.84 -26.66 11.08
N ASP A 5 3.47 -26.77 9.91
CA ASP A 5 3.53 -25.68 8.94
C ASP A 5 2.17 -25.47 8.26
N LYS A 6 1.43 -26.58 8.04
CA LYS A 6 0.08 -26.53 7.46
C LYS A 6 -0.91 -25.92 8.43
N GLU A 7 -0.84 -26.33 9.69
CA GLU A 7 -1.68 -25.76 10.75
C GLU A 7 -1.42 -24.26 10.93
N TYR A 8 -0.15 -23.84 10.96
CA TYR A 8 0.22 -22.44 10.98
C TYR A 8 -0.36 -21.66 9.79
N ALA A 9 -0.22 -22.20 8.58
CA ALA A 9 -0.71 -21.55 7.37
C ALA A 9 -2.23 -21.36 7.38
N GLU A 10 -2.99 -22.38 7.81
CA GLU A 10 -4.45 -22.30 7.90
C GLU A 10 -4.90 -21.32 8.98
N ASN A 11 -4.23 -21.30 10.13
CA ASN A 11 -4.49 -20.32 11.19
C ASN A 11 -4.24 -18.89 10.70
N PHE A 12 -3.12 -18.64 10.02
CA PHE A 12 -2.80 -17.34 9.44
C PHE A 12 -3.88 -16.88 8.44
N LYS A 13 -4.28 -17.75 7.50
CA LYS A 13 -5.33 -17.43 6.51
C LYS A 13 -6.66 -17.07 7.19
N SER A 14 -7.03 -17.84 8.21
CA SER A 14 -8.25 -17.65 9.00
C SER A 14 -8.24 -16.31 9.73
N GLU A 15 -7.16 -16.00 10.44
CA GLU A 15 -7.03 -14.74 11.17
C GLU A 15 -7.00 -13.53 10.24
N LEU A 16 -6.22 -13.59 9.15
CA LEU A 16 -6.14 -12.50 8.18
C LEU A 16 -7.51 -12.19 7.57
N SER A 17 -8.24 -13.24 7.15
CA SER A 17 -9.57 -13.10 6.56
C SER A 17 -10.59 -12.50 7.53
N LYS A 18 -10.51 -12.83 8.83
CA LYS A 18 -11.39 -12.26 9.87
C LYS A 18 -11.07 -10.79 10.17
N ASN A 19 -9.81 -10.37 10.03
CA ASN A 19 -9.35 -9.05 10.47
C ASN A 19 -9.27 -8.02 9.34
N ILE A 20 -9.11 -8.43 8.09
CA ILE A 20 -8.87 -7.50 6.97
C ILE A 20 -10.00 -6.48 6.78
N ASN A 21 -11.25 -6.88 7.04
CA ASN A 21 -12.42 -6.01 6.89
C ASN A 21 -12.47 -4.89 7.95
N LYS A 22 -11.77 -5.02 9.07
CA LYS A 22 -11.67 -3.96 10.11
C LYS A 22 -11.02 -2.68 9.59
N PHE A 23 -10.26 -2.79 8.50
CA PHE A 23 -9.59 -1.64 7.88
C PHE A 23 -10.49 -0.88 6.91
N ILE A 24 -11.65 -1.43 6.52
CA ILE A 24 -12.60 -0.76 5.64
C ILE A 24 -13.27 0.40 6.39
N GLY A 25 -13.36 1.55 5.74
CA GLY A 25 -13.85 2.79 6.32
C GLY A 25 -12.72 3.74 6.68
N TRP A 26 -12.96 4.59 7.68
CA TRP A 26 -11.96 5.56 8.15
C TRP A 26 -11.02 4.93 9.16
N ILE A 27 -9.71 5.06 8.89
CA ILE A 27 -8.65 4.58 9.77
C ILE A 27 -7.60 5.66 9.99
N ASP A 28 -6.94 5.63 11.15
CA ASP A 28 -5.76 6.43 11.42
C ASP A 28 -4.51 5.68 10.99
N GLN A 29 -3.70 6.31 10.14
CA GLN A 29 -2.48 5.72 9.63
C GLN A 29 -1.28 6.58 9.96
N VAL A 30 -0.24 5.98 10.52
CA VAL A 30 1.07 6.62 10.65
C VAL A 30 1.84 6.45 9.33
N PRO A 31 2.20 7.55 8.65
CA PRO A 31 3.04 7.49 7.46
C PRO A 31 4.37 6.80 7.74
N PRO A 32 4.92 6.03 6.78
CA PRO A 32 6.20 5.38 6.97
C PRO A 32 7.32 6.43 7.00
N ILE A 33 8.36 6.18 7.80
CA ILE A 33 9.52 7.07 7.89
C ILE A 33 10.22 7.21 6.51
N TYR A 34 10.20 6.18 5.68
CA TYR A 34 10.61 6.28 4.28
C TYR A 34 9.48 6.81 3.40
N SER A 35 9.16 8.09 3.53
CA SER A 35 8.16 8.79 2.69
C SER A 35 8.56 10.23 2.37
N SER A 36 7.91 10.79 1.36
CA SER A 36 8.05 12.19 0.98
C SER A 36 7.20 13.15 1.83
N LYS A 37 6.53 12.70 2.92
CA LYS A 37 5.81 13.64 3.80
C LYS A 37 6.82 14.60 4.45
N ARG A 38 6.51 15.90 4.49
CA ARG A 38 7.35 16.89 5.19
C ARG A 38 6.92 17.00 6.66
N VAL A 39 7.90 17.07 7.54
CA VAL A 39 7.75 17.38 8.96
C VAL A 39 8.85 18.35 9.32
N LYS A 40 8.49 19.51 9.90
CA LYS A 40 9.45 20.55 10.31
C LYS A 40 10.49 20.90 9.23
N GLY A 41 10.04 21.07 7.99
CA GLY A 41 10.89 21.47 6.85
C GLY A 41 11.58 20.32 6.11
N LEU A 42 11.81 19.17 6.72
CA LEU A 42 12.48 18.02 6.08
C LEU A 42 11.49 16.93 5.67
N ARG A 43 11.81 16.16 4.63
CA ARG A 43 11.07 14.95 4.23
C ARG A 43 11.37 13.82 5.21
N LEU A 44 10.41 12.96 5.50
CA LEU A 44 10.59 11.85 6.46
C LEU A 44 11.76 10.92 6.09
N TYR A 45 11.99 10.65 4.79
CA TYR A 45 13.11 9.81 4.38
C TYR A 45 14.48 10.44 4.71
N GLU A 46 14.57 11.76 4.86
CA GLU A 46 15.82 12.44 5.24
C GLU A 46 16.14 12.19 6.71
N TYR A 47 15.12 12.23 7.58
CA TYR A 47 15.26 11.83 8.98
C TYR A 47 15.75 10.38 9.09
N ALA A 48 15.14 9.45 8.33
CA ALA A 48 15.53 8.04 8.31
C ALA A 48 17.00 7.85 7.91
N ARG A 49 17.43 8.46 6.81
CA ARG A 49 18.81 8.33 6.30
C ARG A 49 19.86 8.94 7.22
N LYS A 50 19.48 9.97 7.99
CA LYS A 50 20.36 10.63 8.96
C LYS A 50 20.25 10.02 10.37
N ASN A 51 19.44 8.98 10.56
CA ASN A 51 19.11 8.41 11.88
C ASN A 51 18.62 9.46 12.90
N ILE A 52 17.93 10.50 12.44
CA ILE A 52 17.40 11.55 13.31
C ILE A 52 16.00 11.13 13.76
N PRO A 53 15.74 11.02 15.07
CA PRO A 53 14.41 10.68 15.57
C PRO A 53 13.41 11.79 15.23
N VAL A 54 12.21 11.40 14.80
CA VAL A 54 11.13 12.34 14.48
C VAL A 54 9.79 11.75 14.89
N LYS A 55 8.97 12.56 15.59
CA LYS A 55 7.59 12.19 15.92
C LYS A 55 6.71 12.37 14.70
N ILE A 56 6.11 11.28 14.23
CA ILE A 56 5.23 11.26 13.05
C ILE A 56 3.78 11.26 13.55
N LYS A 57 3.01 12.28 13.18
CA LYS A 57 1.56 12.31 13.46
C LYS A 57 0.82 11.38 12.48
N SER A 58 -0.14 10.63 13.02
CA SER A 58 -1.12 9.88 12.23
C SER A 58 -1.97 10.83 11.38
N ASN A 59 -2.47 10.32 10.27
CA ASN A 59 -3.44 10.99 9.42
C ASN A 59 -4.63 10.05 9.21
N LYS A 60 -5.84 10.62 9.18
CA LYS A 60 -7.05 9.89 8.83
C LYS A 60 -7.10 9.63 7.32
N VAL A 61 -7.32 8.39 6.93
CA VAL A 61 -7.48 7.95 5.53
C VAL A 61 -8.71 7.05 5.42
N HIS A 62 -9.26 6.92 4.22
CA HIS A 62 -10.45 6.11 3.97
C HIS A 62 -10.14 4.93 3.06
N LEU A 63 -10.33 3.72 3.54
CA LEU A 63 -10.26 2.49 2.75
C LEU A 63 -11.67 2.14 2.27
N LYS A 64 -11.94 2.33 0.98
CA LYS A 64 -13.25 2.02 0.41
C LYS A 64 -13.48 0.53 0.26
N ASN A 65 -12.46 -0.23 -0.14
CA ASN A 65 -12.56 -1.68 -0.31
C ASN A 65 -11.17 -2.33 -0.28
N ILE A 66 -11.12 -3.58 0.17
CA ILE A 66 -9.97 -4.47 0.13
C ILE A 66 -10.45 -5.88 -0.22
N LYS A 67 -9.79 -6.53 -1.19
CA LYS A 67 -10.13 -7.88 -1.64
C LYS A 67 -8.87 -8.67 -1.95
N TYR A 68 -8.90 -9.98 -1.74
CA TYR A 68 -7.88 -10.86 -2.31
C TYR A 68 -8.05 -10.95 -3.84
N LEU A 69 -6.94 -10.93 -4.57
CA LEU A 69 -6.93 -11.11 -6.02
C LEU A 69 -6.98 -12.58 -6.45
N LYS A 70 -6.53 -13.47 -5.57
CA LYS A 70 -6.46 -14.92 -5.74
C LYS A 70 -6.43 -15.57 -4.36
N GLU A 71 -6.48 -16.89 -4.33
CA GLU A 71 -6.33 -17.66 -3.09
C GLU A 71 -5.01 -17.32 -2.38
N LEU A 72 -5.00 -17.38 -1.05
CA LEU A 72 -3.83 -17.05 -0.24
C LEU A 72 -2.79 -18.19 -0.34
N GLU A 73 -1.63 -17.88 -0.90
CA GLU A 73 -0.53 -18.83 -1.10
C GLU A 73 0.70 -18.40 -0.31
N LEU A 74 0.71 -18.68 0.99
CA LEU A 74 1.77 -18.24 1.88
C LEU A 74 3.17 -18.69 1.41
N PRO A 75 4.19 -17.82 1.57
CA PRO A 75 4.17 -16.55 2.31
C PRO A 75 3.67 -15.35 1.49
N PHE A 76 3.09 -15.56 0.30
CA PHE A 76 2.66 -14.51 -0.60
C PHE A 76 1.14 -14.41 -0.72
N PHE A 77 0.63 -13.19 -0.87
CA PHE A 77 -0.77 -12.97 -1.17
C PHE A 77 -0.92 -11.62 -1.87
N ASP A 78 -1.91 -11.54 -2.75
CA ASP A 78 -2.15 -10.37 -3.57
C ASP A 78 -3.48 -9.71 -3.18
N LEU A 79 -3.44 -8.39 -2.99
CA LEU A 79 -4.59 -7.59 -2.58
C LEU A 79 -4.93 -6.54 -3.63
N HIS A 80 -6.23 -6.36 -3.85
CA HIS A 80 -6.80 -5.25 -4.59
C HIS A 80 -7.43 -4.25 -3.63
N ILE A 81 -6.92 -3.02 -3.65
CA ILE A 81 -7.22 -1.99 -2.66
C ILE A 81 -7.76 -0.74 -3.34
N HIS A 82 -8.91 -0.26 -2.86
CA HIS A 82 -9.46 1.05 -3.20
C HIS A 82 -9.41 1.95 -1.97
N CYS A 83 -8.66 3.04 -2.03
CA CYS A 83 -8.43 3.95 -0.91
C CYS A 83 -8.47 5.42 -1.33
N SER A 84 -8.55 6.32 -0.34
CA SER A 84 -8.43 7.77 -0.53
C SER A 84 -6.97 8.19 -0.80
N GLY A 85 -6.80 9.42 -1.30
CA GLY A 85 -5.50 10.07 -1.36
C GLY A 85 -4.81 10.10 0.01
N GLY A 86 -3.47 10.01 0.01
CA GLY A 86 -2.66 10.01 1.24
C GLY A 86 -2.54 8.65 1.93
N THR A 87 -3.22 7.62 1.46
CA THR A 87 -3.08 6.25 1.98
C THR A 87 -1.73 5.66 1.57
N TYR A 88 -0.93 5.24 2.55
CA TYR A 88 0.30 4.50 2.35
C TYR A 88 0.00 3.00 2.39
N ILE A 89 -0.01 2.33 1.24
CA ILE A 89 -0.22 0.88 1.16
C ILE A 89 0.82 0.13 2.01
N ARG A 90 2.07 0.59 2.04
CA ARG A 90 3.13 0.04 2.91
C ARG A 90 2.74 0.03 4.40
N SER A 91 2.18 1.14 4.91
CA SER A 91 1.71 1.19 6.30
C SER A 91 0.49 0.31 6.49
N LEU A 92 -0.45 0.31 5.54
CA LEU A 92 -1.65 -0.55 5.61
C LEU A 92 -1.29 -2.03 5.72
N ILE A 93 -0.35 -2.54 4.91
CA ILE A 93 0.08 -3.95 4.96
C ILE A 93 0.73 -4.28 6.31
N ARG A 94 1.60 -3.41 6.82
CA ARG A 94 2.19 -3.56 8.16
C ARG A 94 1.09 -3.61 9.23
N ASP A 95 0.15 -2.67 9.20
CA ASP A 95 -0.89 -2.53 10.22
C ASP A 95 -1.86 -3.73 10.19
N ILE A 96 -2.20 -4.24 9.00
CA ILE A 96 -2.97 -5.48 8.82
C ILE A 96 -2.23 -6.66 9.46
N ALA A 97 -0.94 -6.85 9.17
CA ALA A 97 -0.17 -7.95 9.73
C ALA A 97 -0.04 -7.84 11.26
N HIS A 98 0.26 -6.65 11.78
CA HIS A 98 0.34 -6.41 13.23
C HIS A 98 -0.98 -6.68 13.94
N SER A 99 -2.14 -6.46 13.28
CA SER A 99 -3.45 -6.73 13.88
C SER A 99 -3.70 -8.21 14.18
N ILE A 100 -2.93 -9.11 13.56
CA ILE A 100 -2.95 -10.56 13.80
C ILE A 100 -1.63 -11.05 14.42
N ASN A 101 -0.86 -10.14 15.03
CA ASN A 101 0.43 -10.44 15.67
C ASN A 101 1.47 -11.06 14.70
N GLN A 102 1.45 -10.64 13.43
CA GLN A 102 2.35 -11.09 12.38
C GLN A 102 3.08 -9.91 11.73
N TYR A 103 4.03 -10.23 10.85
CA TYR A 103 4.75 -9.24 10.05
C TYR A 103 4.54 -9.46 8.56
N ALA A 104 4.42 -8.37 7.81
CA ALA A 104 4.37 -8.40 6.36
C ALA A 104 5.03 -7.15 5.78
N THR A 105 5.56 -7.29 4.56
CA THR A 105 6.11 -6.18 3.79
C THR A 105 5.64 -6.28 2.34
N LEU A 106 5.59 -5.14 1.66
CA LEU A 106 5.28 -5.12 0.23
C LEU A 106 6.49 -5.53 -0.59
N ILE A 107 6.30 -6.52 -1.45
CA ILE A 107 7.28 -6.92 -2.47
C ILE A 107 6.98 -6.30 -3.84
N LYS A 108 5.70 -6.01 -4.12
CA LYS A 108 5.21 -5.47 -5.40
C LYS A 108 4.01 -4.58 -5.16
N LEU A 109 3.94 -3.48 -5.91
CA LEU A 109 2.80 -2.56 -5.88
C LEU A 109 2.57 -1.99 -7.27
N ILE A 110 1.35 -2.13 -7.78
CA ILE A 110 0.93 -1.54 -9.05
C ILE A 110 -0.29 -0.66 -8.78
N ARG A 111 -0.19 0.63 -9.14
CA ARG A 111 -1.34 1.53 -9.09
C ARG A 111 -2.10 1.44 -10.42
N ILE A 112 -3.23 0.75 -10.39
CA ILE A 112 -4.02 0.48 -11.61
C ILE A 112 -4.98 1.61 -12.01
N LYS A 113 -5.31 2.53 -11.08
CA LYS A 113 -6.26 3.63 -11.32
C LYS A 113 -5.99 4.79 -10.37
N GLN A 114 -6.18 6.02 -10.85
CA GLN A 114 -6.22 7.24 -10.05
C GLN A 114 -7.34 8.14 -10.57
N LYS A 115 -8.40 8.32 -9.78
CA LYS A 115 -9.63 8.99 -10.22
C LYS A 115 -10.12 8.40 -11.57
N GLU A 116 -10.35 9.20 -12.59
CA GLU A 116 -10.74 8.79 -13.95
C GLU A 116 -9.61 8.13 -14.75
N TYR A 117 -8.35 8.29 -14.35
CA TYR A 117 -7.19 7.79 -15.11
C TYR A 117 -6.91 6.32 -14.79
N SER A 118 -6.90 5.49 -15.83
CA SER A 118 -6.62 4.05 -15.74
C SER A 118 -5.20 3.72 -16.22
N TYR A 119 -4.54 2.76 -15.57
CA TYR A 119 -3.25 2.23 -15.99
C TYR A 119 -3.28 1.65 -17.41
N LYS A 120 -4.40 1.08 -17.85
CA LYS A 120 -4.57 0.58 -19.23
C LYS A 120 -4.41 1.67 -20.29
N ASN A 121 -4.61 2.93 -19.90
CA ASN A 121 -4.47 4.09 -20.78
C ASN A 121 -3.16 4.85 -20.50
N SER A 122 -2.27 4.28 -19.68
CA SER A 122 -0.95 4.85 -19.45
C SER A 122 -0.02 4.53 -20.61
N LEU A 123 0.94 5.43 -20.84
CA LEU A 123 1.98 5.28 -21.85
C LEU A 123 3.26 4.86 -21.15
N HIS A 124 4.04 3.97 -21.78
CA HIS A 124 5.41 3.77 -21.35
C HIS A 124 6.22 5.01 -21.71
N TYR A 125 7.25 5.35 -20.92
CA TYR A 125 8.02 6.57 -21.18
C TYR A 125 8.77 6.50 -22.52
N ASP A 126 9.16 5.29 -22.95
CA ASP A 126 9.77 5.04 -24.27
C ASP A 126 8.83 5.30 -25.45
N ASP A 127 7.51 5.29 -25.22
CA ASP A 127 6.51 5.55 -26.26
C ASP A 127 6.30 7.07 -26.48
N ILE A 128 6.93 7.91 -25.65
CA ILE A 128 6.75 9.38 -25.67
C ILE A 128 8.01 10.04 -26.19
N ASN A 129 7.84 10.90 -27.20
CA ASN A 129 8.91 11.74 -27.74
C ASN A 129 8.41 13.16 -28.03
N ILE A 130 9.31 14.04 -28.44
CA ILE A 130 8.99 15.46 -28.66
C ILE A 130 7.96 15.67 -29.78
N GLU A 131 7.87 14.74 -30.73
CA GLU A 131 6.96 14.81 -31.87
C GLU A 131 5.54 14.41 -31.49
N ASN A 132 5.38 13.41 -30.61
CA ASN A 132 4.08 12.85 -30.27
C ASN A 132 3.50 13.34 -28.92
N ILE A 133 4.31 13.90 -28.01
CA ILE A 133 3.88 14.20 -26.63
C ILE A 133 2.64 15.08 -26.55
N LYS A 134 2.51 16.06 -27.44
CA LYS A 134 1.36 16.99 -27.48
C LYS A 134 0.03 16.27 -27.72
N LYS A 135 0.03 15.13 -28.44
CA LYS A 135 -1.17 14.31 -28.69
C LYS A 135 -1.75 13.73 -27.40
N TYR A 136 -0.91 13.52 -26.41
CA TYR A 136 -1.27 12.84 -25.16
C TYR A 136 -1.54 13.80 -24.00
N PHE A 137 -1.45 15.12 -24.23
CA PHE A 137 -1.79 16.10 -23.21
C PHE A 137 -3.28 16.12 -22.94
N ILE A 138 -3.61 16.00 -21.65
CA ILE A 138 -4.98 16.12 -21.15
C ILE A 138 -5.13 17.56 -20.66
N LYS A 139 -6.05 18.29 -21.28
CA LYS A 139 -6.40 19.64 -20.83
C LYS A 139 -7.14 19.54 -19.50
N LEU A 140 -6.61 20.18 -18.47
CA LEU A 140 -7.17 20.23 -17.12
C LEU A 140 -8.12 21.41 -16.94
#